data_AF-A0A2A2R819-F1
#
_entry.id   AF-A0A2A2R819-F1
#
_cell.length_a   1.000
_cell.length_b   1.000
_cell.length_c   1.000
_cell.angle_alpha   90.00
_cell.angle_beta   90.00
_cell.angle_gamma   90.00
#
_symmetry.space_group_name_H-M   'P 1'
#
loop_
_entity.id
_entity.type
_entity.pdbx_description
1 polymer ?
#
loop_
_entity_poly.entity_id
_entity_poly.type
_entity_poly.pdbx_seq_one_letter_code
_entity_poly.pdbx_strand_id
1 'polypeptide(L)'
;MPEFAGNFKTINLAEVLRMLTMTKQTGILRMTLGLEQGFMGLDQGLILNALTGNVSGPQALYQFILWRDADFAFKEQPIEATAPRELASYDPAILIDGVAKKIDELAALQQAVPTLDSVLYFLGSESLGTTAATPSELGLLLLADGKNTIEQIAARVQMNGLEVARIMARFRLAGVVELVTQVVPANTPLPELPPEDPIIPGIAAPAAPAPPPLPNPSHAGEGEGVRYWRGKRID
;
A
#
# COMPACT_ATOMS: atom_id res chain seq x y z
N MET A 1 5.48 40.48 -8.44
CA MET A 1 4.63 39.27 -8.51
C MET A 1 5.56 38.06 -8.54
N PRO A 2 5.23 36.92 -7.91
CA PRO A 2 5.96 35.68 -8.19
C PRO A 2 5.78 35.30 -9.67
N GLU A 3 6.83 34.86 -10.32
CA GLU A 3 6.79 34.51 -11.76
C GLU A 3 6.24 33.11 -11.99
N PHE A 4 6.37 32.23 -10.99
CA PHE A 4 5.82 30.90 -11.03
C PHE A 4 5.31 30.50 -9.64
N ALA A 5 4.04 30.12 -9.52
CA ALA A 5 3.42 29.72 -8.26
C ALA A 5 2.34 28.66 -8.50
N GLY A 6 2.04 27.87 -7.47
CA GLY A 6 1.07 26.80 -7.55
C GLY A 6 0.98 26.02 -6.25
N ASN A 7 0.41 24.82 -6.31
CA ASN A 7 0.27 23.93 -5.16
C ASN A 7 0.82 22.54 -5.49
N PHE A 8 1.45 21.87 -4.53
CA PHE A 8 2.05 20.56 -4.77
C PHE A 8 1.03 19.42 -5.02
N LYS A 9 -0.27 19.66 -4.80
CA LYS A 9 -1.34 18.74 -5.23
C LYS A 9 -1.42 18.61 -6.74
N THR A 10 -1.11 19.69 -7.47
CA THR A 10 -1.27 19.74 -8.93
C THR A 10 0.00 19.37 -9.68
N ILE A 11 1.16 19.67 -9.11
CA ILE A 11 2.49 19.39 -9.69
C ILE A 11 3.40 19.03 -8.53
N ASN A 12 4.05 17.88 -8.56
CA ASN A 12 4.85 17.45 -7.40
C ASN A 12 6.19 18.21 -7.31
N LEU A 13 6.87 18.11 -6.15
CA LEU A 13 8.15 18.79 -5.92
C LEU A 13 9.21 18.41 -6.98
N ALA A 14 9.33 17.13 -7.33
CA ALA A 14 10.33 16.69 -8.31
C ALA A 14 10.11 17.32 -9.68
N GLU A 15 8.87 17.48 -10.12
CA GLU A 15 8.51 18.13 -11.38
C GLU A 15 8.85 19.62 -11.37
N VAL A 16 8.55 20.33 -10.28
CA VAL A 16 8.92 21.74 -10.10
C VAL A 16 10.43 21.91 -10.17
N LEU A 17 11.19 21.08 -9.44
CA LEU A 17 12.66 21.14 -9.46
C LEU A 17 13.23 20.82 -10.84
N ARG A 18 12.70 19.77 -11.50
CA ARG A 18 13.10 19.42 -12.86
C ARG A 18 12.89 20.56 -13.82
N MET A 19 11.74 21.22 -13.76
CA MET A 19 11.43 22.38 -14.60
C MET A 19 12.44 23.51 -14.35
N LEU A 20 12.63 23.93 -13.10
CA LEU A 20 13.56 25.02 -12.74
C LEU A 20 15.01 24.70 -13.15
N THR A 21 15.47 23.47 -12.94
CA THR A 21 16.80 23.00 -13.34
C THR A 21 16.97 22.97 -14.87
N MET A 22 15.99 22.45 -15.61
CA MET A 22 16.04 22.39 -17.08
C MET A 22 16.06 23.79 -17.71
N THR A 23 15.31 24.74 -17.13
CA THR A 23 15.31 26.15 -17.57
C THR A 23 16.48 26.95 -17.03
N LYS A 24 17.38 26.35 -16.23
CA LYS A 24 18.54 26.99 -15.59
C LYS A 24 18.18 28.25 -14.79
N GLN A 25 17.07 28.19 -14.06
CA GLN A 25 16.57 29.31 -13.28
C GLN A 25 17.47 29.64 -12.08
N THR A 26 17.55 30.93 -11.74
CA THR A 26 18.24 31.44 -10.53
C THR A 26 17.25 32.19 -9.66
N GLY A 27 17.08 31.75 -8.41
CA GLY A 27 16.09 32.35 -7.52
C GLY A 27 15.77 31.51 -6.31
N ILE A 28 14.72 31.91 -5.60
CA ILE A 28 14.27 31.25 -4.39
C ILE A 28 12.89 30.63 -4.62
N LEU A 29 12.80 29.32 -4.39
CA LEU A 29 11.54 28.59 -4.29
C LEU A 29 11.08 28.62 -2.84
N ARG A 30 10.04 29.41 -2.54
CA ARG A 30 9.36 29.42 -1.24
C ARG A 30 8.25 28.40 -1.23
N MET A 31 8.10 27.68 -0.13
CA MET A 31 7.03 26.72 0.12
C MET A 31 6.34 27.06 1.43
N THR A 32 5.02 26.91 1.51
CA THR A 32 4.22 27.24 2.70
C THR A 32 3.17 26.16 2.94
N LEU A 33 3.14 25.58 4.14
CA LEU A 33 2.15 24.60 4.57
C LEU A 33 1.52 25.04 5.89
N GLY A 34 0.34 25.67 5.83
CA GLY A 34 -0.29 26.25 7.01
C GLY A 34 0.57 27.35 7.62
N LEU A 35 1.12 27.12 8.82
CA LEU A 35 2.03 28.04 9.51
C LEU A 35 3.52 27.76 9.23
N GLU A 36 3.83 26.61 8.63
CA GLU A 36 5.20 26.23 8.31
C GLU A 36 5.63 26.89 7.00
N GLN A 37 6.87 27.38 6.98
CA GLN A 37 7.51 27.94 5.79
C GLN A 37 8.88 27.33 5.58
N GLY A 38 9.20 27.14 4.30
CA GLY A 38 10.50 26.67 3.88
C GLY A 38 10.92 27.30 2.58
N PHE A 39 12.20 27.15 2.25
CA PHE A 39 12.77 27.69 1.04
C PHE A 39 13.87 26.81 0.48
N MET A 40 14.06 26.93 -0.82
CA MET A 40 15.16 26.33 -1.56
C MET A 40 15.78 27.37 -2.47
N GLY A 41 17.11 27.49 -2.42
CA GLY A 41 17.88 28.35 -3.31
C GLY A 41 18.30 27.59 -4.56
N LEU A 42 18.14 28.22 -5.71
CA LEU A 42 18.61 27.72 -7.01
C LEU A 42 19.49 28.75 -7.70
N ASP A 43 20.55 28.29 -8.36
CA ASP A 43 21.47 29.13 -9.12
C ASP A 43 21.87 28.45 -10.42
N GLN A 44 21.44 29.01 -11.55
CA GLN A 44 21.61 28.47 -12.90
C GLN A 44 21.13 27.01 -13.02
N GLY A 45 20.04 26.68 -12.33
CA GLY A 45 19.48 25.33 -12.26
C GLY A 45 20.14 24.39 -11.26
N LEU A 46 21.23 24.80 -10.58
CA LEU A 46 21.81 24.06 -9.48
C LEU A 46 21.01 24.28 -8.21
N ILE A 47 20.67 23.20 -7.51
CA ILE A 47 20.00 23.25 -6.20
C ILE A 47 21.07 23.51 -5.15
N LEU A 48 21.02 24.67 -4.49
CA LEU A 48 22.07 25.10 -3.57
C LEU A 48 21.82 24.65 -2.14
N ASN A 49 20.62 24.89 -1.64
CA ASN A 49 20.23 24.62 -0.26
C ASN A 49 18.74 24.35 -0.15
N ALA A 50 18.34 23.76 0.96
CA ALA A 50 16.96 23.63 1.37
C ALA A 50 16.89 23.97 2.86
N LEU A 51 15.84 24.68 3.29
CA LEU A 51 15.62 25.01 4.70
C LEU A 51 14.13 24.91 5.03
N THR A 52 13.80 24.24 6.12
CA THR A 52 12.47 24.24 6.74
C THR A 52 12.62 24.29 8.26
N GLY A 53 12.02 25.31 8.89
CA GLY A 53 12.24 25.58 10.32
C GLY A 53 13.73 25.65 10.68
N ASN A 54 14.18 24.70 11.50
CA ASN A 54 15.57 24.58 11.96
C ASN A 54 16.39 23.49 11.22
N VAL A 55 15.83 22.88 10.18
CA VAL A 55 16.46 21.79 9.42
C VAL A 55 16.94 22.33 8.09
N SER A 56 18.20 22.06 7.72
CA SER A 56 18.79 22.49 6.44
C SER A 56 19.37 21.34 5.62
N GLY A 57 19.71 21.64 4.36
CA GLY A 57 20.41 20.74 3.45
C GLY A 57 19.58 19.52 3.01
N PRO A 58 20.21 18.33 2.82
CA PRO A 58 19.51 17.13 2.37
C PRO A 58 18.33 16.72 3.24
N GLN A 59 18.42 16.90 4.55
CA GLN A 59 17.33 16.56 5.47
C GLN A 59 16.09 17.42 5.22
N ALA A 60 16.28 18.73 4.99
CA ALA A 60 15.19 19.64 4.64
C ALA A 60 14.57 19.28 3.28
N LEU A 61 15.40 18.91 2.29
CA LEU A 61 14.92 18.45 0.99
C LEU A 61 13.97 17.25 1.11
N TYR A 62 14.34 16.25 1.93
CA TYR A 62 13.48 15.09 2.16
C TYR A 62 12.21 15.42 2.94
N GLN A 63 12.23 16.42 3.84
CA GLN A 63 11.02 16.85 4.54
C GLN A 63 10.00 17.49 3.61
N PHE A 64 10.43 18.24 2.59
CA PHE A 64 9.51 18.82 1.60
C PHE A 64 8.75 17.78 0.78
N ILE A 65 9.20 16.52 0.74
CA ILE A 65 8.45 15.43 0.11
C ILE A 65 7.10 15.20 0.81
N LEU A 66 7.03 15.45 2.13
CA LEU A 66 5.81 15.31 2.92
C LEU A 66 4.84 16.50 2.72
N TRP A 67 5.31 17.60 2.13
CA TRP A 67 4.53 18.82 1.92
C TRP A 67 3.67 18.75 0.65
N ARG A 68 2.95 17.63 0.47
CA ARG A 68 2.16 17.31 -0.73
C ARG A 68 1.06 18.31 -1.05
N ASP A 69 0.63 19.06 -0.03
CA ASP A 69 -0.48 20.01 -0.08
C ASP A 69 -0.02 21.47 0.03
N ALA A 70 1.30 21.71 0.07
CA ALA A 70 1.83 23.05 0.30
C ALA A 70 1.73 23.93 -0.96
N ASP A 71 1.53 25.22 -0.72
CA ASP A 71 1.66 26.23 -1.76
C ASP A 71 3.13 26.54 -1.99
N PHE A 72 3.50 26.73 -3.25
CA PHE A 72 4.85 27.13 -3.61
C PHE A 72 4.83 28.39 -4.49
N ALA A 73 5.89 29.17 -4.38
CA ALA A 73 6.14 30.34 -5.22
C ALA A 73 7.64 30.47 -5.47
N PHE A 74 8.01 30.51 -6.74
CA PHE A 74 9.35 30.82 -7.19
C PHE A 74 9.46 32.30 -7.55
N LYS A 75 10.57 32.89 -7.14
CA LYS A 75 10.92 34.28 -7.45
C LYS A 75 12.33 34.31 -8.00
N GLU A 76 12.48 34.77 -9.24
CA GLU A 76 13.80 35.03 -9.83
C GLU A 76 14.47 36.16 -9.07
N GLN A 77 15.67 35.88 -8.58
CA GLN A 77 16.53 36.87 -7.94
C GLN A 77 17.96 36.33 -7.81
N PRO A 78 18.98 37.21 -7.81
CA PRO A 78 20.34 36.80 -7.53
C PRO A 78 20.44 36.09 -6.18
N ILE A 79 21.23 35.02 -6.12
CA ILE A 79 21.59 34.36 -4.87
C ILE A 79 22.84 35.02 -4.29
N GLU A 80 22.79 35.38 -3.02
CA GLU A 80 23.93 35.93 -2.30
C GLU A 80 25.09 34.94 -2.24
N ALA A 81 26.33 35.44 -2.36
CA ALA A 81 27.52 34.61 -2.28
C ALA A 81 27.67 33.90 -0.92
N THR A 82 27.10 34.47 0.14
CA THR A 82 27.08 33.97 1.52
C THR A 82 25.97 32.96 1.79
N ALA A 83 25.08 32.71 0.82
CA ALA A 83 24.00 31.74 1.00
C ALA A 83 24.57 30.32 1.23
N PRO A 84 23.95 29.50 2.10
CA PRO A 84 24.33 28.10 2.28
C PRO A 84 24.29 27.31 0.96
N ARG A 85 25.18 26.34 0.79
CA ARG A 85 25.35 25.56 -0.45
C ARG A 85 25.48 24.06 -0.17
N GLU A 86 24.80 23.55 0.85
CA GLU A 86 24.92 22.15 1.30
C GLU A 86 24.49 21.13 0.24
N LEU A 87 23.67 21.53 -0.74
CA LEU A 87 23.21 20.68 -1.84
C LEU A 87 24.01 20.89 -3.14
N ALA A 88 24.86 21.91 -3.21
CA ALA A 88 25.55 22.28 -4.45
C ALA A 88 26.61 21.27 -4.92
N SER A 89 27.06 20.37 -4.04
CA SER A 89 28.00 19.30 -4.37
C SER A 89 27.33 18.10 -5.06
N TYR A 90 26.00 18.04 -5.08
CA TYR A 90 25.25 16.96 -5.70
C TYR A 90 24.82 17.35 -7.11
N ASP A 91 24.76 16.36 -8.01
CA ASP A 91 24.14 16.54 -9.31
C ASP A 91 22.62 16.79 -9.12
N PRO A 92 22.07 17.90 -9.63
CA PRO A 92 20.64 18.17 -9.56
C PRO A 92 19.78 17.01 -10.09
N ALA A 93 20.21 16.33 -11.16
CA ALA A 93 19.47 15.20 -11.72
C ALA A 93 19.36 14.05 -10.71
N ILE A 94 20.45 13.72 -10.02
CA ILE A 94 20.47 12.66 -8.99
C ILE A 94 19.59 13.06 -7.79
N LEU A 95 19.65 14.32 -7.36
CA LEU A 95 18.77 14.82 -6.28
C LEU A 95 17.29 14.70 -6.66
N ILE A 96 16.94 15.15 -7.86
CA ILE A 96 15.56 15.13 -8.36
C ILE A 96 15.06 13.69 -8.50
N ASP A 97 15.87 12.77 -9.02
CA ASP A 97 15.51 11.36 -9.15
C ASP A 97 15.34 10.69 -7.79
N GLY A 98 16.19 11.03 -6.82
CA GLY A 98 16.04 10.58 -5.43
C GLY A 98 14.74 11.07 -4.79
N VAL A 99 14.38 12.34 -5.01
CA VAL A 99 13.11 12.94 -4.55
C VAL A 99 11.91 12.27 -5.21
N ALA A 100 11.93 12.10 -6.54
CA ALA A 100 10.88 11.44 -7.30
C ALA A 100 10.64 10.00 -6.80
N LYS A 101 11.71 9.22 -6.67
CA LYS A 101 11.64 7.86 -6.14
C LYS A 101 11.01 7.82 -4.74
N LYS A 102 11.37 8.76 -3.86
CA LYS A 102 10.78 8.82 -2.52
C LYS A 102 9.31 9.25 -2.52
N ILE A 103 8.90 10.13 -3.42
CA ILE A 103 7.48 10.45 -3.62
C ILE A 103 6.71 9.18 -4.02
N ASP A 104 7.24 8.42 -4.99
CA ASP A 104 6.60 7.19 -5.49
C ASP A 104 6.54 6.10 -4.41
N GLU A 105 7.62 5.90 -3.65
CA GLU A 105 7.65 4.95 -2.54
C GLU A 105 6.60 5.29 -1.47
N LEU A 106 6.47 6.56 -1.09
CA LEU A 106 5.46 6.99 -0.12
C LEU A 106 4.04 6.83 -0.67
N ALA A 107 3.82 7.13 -1.95
CA ALA A 107 2.52 6.91 -2.59
C ALA A 107 2.15 5.42 -2.62
N ALA A 108 3.10 4.55 -2.93
CA ALA A 108 2.90 3.10 -2.93
C ALA A 108 2.56 2.56 -1.53
N LEU A 109 3.23 3.04 -0.48
CA LEU A 109 2.93 2.66 0.91
C LEU A 109 1.52 3.09 1.31
N GLN A 110 1.10 4.31 0.95
CA GLN A 110 -0.25 4.81 1.23
C GLN A 110 -1.32 4.02 0.45
N GLN A 111 -1.07 3.68 -0.80
CA GLN A 111 -2.00 2.84 -1.57
C GLN A 111 -2.04 1.40 -1.05
N ALA A 112 -0.94 0.93 -0.47
CA ALA A 112 -0.87 -0.39 0.12
C ALA A 112 -1.73 -0.51 1.38
N VAL A 113 -1.67 0.48 2.26
CA VAL A 113 -2.51 0.55 3.45
C VAL A 113 -3.16 1.94 3.49
N PRO A 114 -4.35 2.10 2.89
CA PRO A 114 -5.00 3.41 2.75
C PRO A 114 -5.39 4.05 4.09
N THR A 115 -5.86 3.22 5.03
CA THR A 115 -6.41 3.66 6.32
C THR A 115 -6.00 2.70 7.44
N LEU A 116 -6.08 3.15 8.69
CA LEU A 116 -5.86 2.28 9.85
C LEU A 116 -6.98 1.23 10.04
N ASP A 117 -8.12 1.43 9.40
CA ASP A 117 -9.22 0.45 9.32
C ASP A 117 -8.98 -0.63 8.26
N SER A 118 -7.88 -0.55 7.49
CA SER A 118 -7.53 -1.57 6.52
C SER A 118 -7.36 -2.92 7.20
N VAL A 119 -7.99 -3.95 6.65
CA VAL A 119 -7.88 -5.33 7.13
C VAL A 119 -7.00 -6.10 6.16
N LEU A 120 -5.96 -6.72 6.68
CA LEU A 120 -4.99 -7.47 5.89
C LEU A 120 -5.03 -8.95 6.24
N TYR A 121 -4.75 -9.78 5.24
CA TYR A 121 -4.65 -11.23 5.37
C TYR A 121 -3.24 -11.69 5.02
N PHE A 122 -2.59 -12.41 5.93
CA PHE A 122 -1.27 -13.00 5.72
C PHE A 122 -1.37 -14.31 4.94
N LEU A 123 -0.69 -14.37 3.79
CA LEU A 123 -0.74 -15.50 2.87
C LEU A 123 0.06 -16.72 3.36
N GLY A 124 0.82 -16.60 4.45
CA GLY A 124 1.60 -17.68 5.03
C GLY A 124 3.11 -17.51 4.86
N SER A 125 3.90 -18.30 5.57
CA SER A 125 5.37 -18.15 5.65
C SER A 125 6.08 -18.36 4.31
N GLU A 126 5.50 -19.12 3.39
CA GLU A 126 6.02 -19.31 2.03
C GLU A 126 6.05 -18.02 1.22
N SER A 127 5.11 -17.10 1.47
CA SER A 127 5.05 -15.79 0.82
C SER A 127 6.20 -14.87 1.23
N LEU A 128 6.85 -15.12 2.38
CA LEU A 128 7.96 -14.30 2.84
C LEU A 128 9.16 -14.38 1.90
N GLY A 129 9.42 -15.51 1.24
CA GLY A 129 10.51 -15.65 0.27
C GLY A 129 11.85 -15.08 0.78
N THR A 130 12.34 -14.02 0.13
CA THR A 130 13.56 -13.26 0.51
C THR A 130 13.29 -12.06 1.42
N THR A 131 12.04 -11.77 1.73
CA THR A 131 11.63 -10.63 2.57
C THR A 131 12.04 -10.88 4.01
N ALA A 132 13.00 -10.10 4.49
CA ALA A 132 13.38 -10.13 5.89
C ALA A 132 12.23 -9.58 6.76
N ALA A 133 11.88 -10.36 7.79
CA ALA A 133 10.94 -9.98 8.83
C ALA A 133 11.62 -10.15 10.19
N THR A 134 11.57 -9.12 11.02
CA THR A 134 12.03 -9.24 12.42
C THR A 134 11.03 -10.06 13.24
N PRO A 135 11.41 -10.58 14.44
CA PRO A 135 10.46 -11.30 15.29
C PRO A 135 9.19 -10.50 15.63
N SER A 136 9.33 -9.19 15.87
CA SER A 136 8.20 -8.30 16.11
C SER A 136 7.29 -8.20 14.88
N GLU A 137 7.87 -8.12 13.69
CA GLU A 137 7.14 -8.05 12.42
C GLU A 137 6.43 -9.36 12.07
N LEU A 138 7.04 -10.50 12.38
CA LEU A 138 6.37 -11.81 12.26
C LEU A 138 5.14 -11.88 13.16
N GLY A 139 5.22 -11.33 14.38
CA GLY A 139 4.06 -11.20 15.27
C GLY A 139 2.92 -10.40 14.64
N LEU A 140 3.23 -9.30 13.95
CA LEU A 140 2.22 -8.50 13.23
C LEU A 140 1.56 -9.29 12.10
N LEU A 141 2.35 -10.02 11.30
CA LEU A 141 1.84 -10.86 10.21
C LEU A 141 0.88 -11.95 10.72
N LEU A 142 1.19 -12.57 11.87
CA LEU A 142 0.32 -13.58 12.48
C LEU A 142 -1.02 -13.01 12.98
N LEU A 143 -1.09 -11.71 13.27
CA LEU A 143 -2.32 -11.02 13.66
C LEU A 143 -3.14 -10.51 12.47
N ALA A 144 -2.55 -10.47 11.27
CA ALA A 144 -3.22 -10.14 10.02
C ALA A 144 -3.99 -11.35 9.49
N ASP A 145 -5.08 -11.69 10.17
CA ASP A 145 -5.92 -12.86 9.93
C ASP A 145 -7.10 -12.58 8.98
N GLY A 146 -7.13 -11.40 8.35
CA GLY A 146 -8.25 -10.97 7.52
C GLY A 146 -9.48 -10.48 8.31
N LYS A 147 -9.36 -10.31 9.63
CA LYS A 147 -10.42 -9.75 10.49
C LYS A 147 -9.97 -8.52 11.27
N ASN A 148 -8.73 -8.52 11.76
CA ASN A 148 -8.22 -7.41 12.55
C ASN A 148 -7.82 -6.23 11.65
N THR A 149 -8.26 -5.03 12.01
CA THR A 149 -7.77 -3.79 11.38
C THR A 149 -6.34 -3.50 11.82
N ILE A 150 -5.62 -2.66 11.06
CA ILE A 150 -4.29 -2.18 11.47
C ILE A 150 -4.34 -1.53 12.86
N GLU A 151 -5.38 -0.76 13.17
CA GLU A 151 -5.55 -0.14 14.48
C GLU A 151 -5.68 -1.20 15.60
N GLN A 152 -6.47 -2.25 15.39
CA GLN A 152 -6.64 -3.33 16.36
C GLN A 152 -5.34 -4.12 16.56
N ILE A 153 -4.61 -4.39 15.48
CA ILE A 153 -3.29 -5.04 15.55
C ILE A 153 -2.33 -4.16 16.37
N ALA A 154 -2.27 -2.86 16.07
CA ALA A 154 -1.40 -1.91 16.75
C ALA A 154 -1.71 -1.80 18.26
N ALA A 155 -2.99 -1.76 18.63
CA ALA A 155 -3.41 -1.76 20.03
C ALA A 155 -2.96 -3.04 20.76
N ARG A 156 -3.06 -4.21 20.12
CA ARG A 156 -2.71 -5.50 20.71
C ARG A 156 -1.21 -5.66 20.95
N VAL A 157 -0.38 -5.13 20.06
CA VAL A 157 1.09 -5.15 20.17
C VAL A 157 1.68 -3.91 20.84
N GLN A 158 0.84 -2.96 21.27
CA GLN A 158 1.23 -1.70 21.91
C GLN A 158 2.21 -0.88 21.05
N MET A 159 1.98 -0.87 19.74
CA MET A 159 2.78 -0.10 18.77
C MET A 159 1.97 1.06 18.21
N ASN A 160 2.68 2.06 17.66
CA ASN A 160 2.02 3.17 16.99
C ASN A 160 1.31 2.68 15.70
N GLY A 161 0.04 3.07 15.50
CA GLY A 161 -0.75 2.63 14.34
C GLY A 161 -0.13 2.97 12.99
N LEU A 162 0.50 4.13 12.84
CA LEU A 162 1.18 4.52 11.59
C LEU A 162 2.45 3.70 11.35
N GLU A 163 3.12 3.28 12.42
CA GLU A 163 4.26 2.38 12.32
C GLU A 163 3.84 0.98 11.86
N VAL A 164 2.78 0.42 12.46
CA VAL A 164 2.23 -0.86 12.01
C VAL A 164 1.74 -0.76 10.57
N ALA A 165 1.02 0.32 10.20
CA ALA A 165 0.58 0.56 8.83
C ALA A 165 1.76 0.55 7.83
N ARG A 166 2.87 1.23 8.16
CA ARG A 166 4.08 1.27 7.32
C ARG A 166 4.71 -0.12 7.16
N ILE A 167 4.83 -0.88 8.24
CA ILE A 167 5.37 -2.24 8.20
C ILE A 167 4.48 -3.15 7.34
N MET A 168 3.17 -3.09 7.57
CA MET A 168 2.21 -3.91 6.84
C MET A 168 2.10 -3.53 5.36
N ALA A 169 2.21 -2.24 5.03
CA ALA A 169 2.31 -1.75 3.66
C ALA A 169 3.53 -2.32 2.92
N ARG A 170 4.69 -2.37 3.58
CA ARG A 170 5.90 -3.00 3.03
C ARG A 170 5.66 -4.48 2.72
N PHE A 171 5.03 -5.23 3.63
CA PHE A 171 4.69 -6.63 3.40
C PHE A 171 3.67 -6.80 2.26
N ARG A 172 2.71 -5.89 2.13
CA ARG A 172 1.74 -5.94 1.02
C ARG A 172 2.41 -5.70 -0.33
N LEU A 173 3.29 -4.70 -0.41
CA LEU A 173 4.08 -4.44 -1.62
C LEU A 173 5.01 -5.61 -1.97
N ALA A 174 5.45 -6.37 -0.98
CA ALA A 174 6.23 -7.60 -1.16
C ALA A 174 5.37 -8.84 -1.49
N GLY A 175 4.04 -8.72 -1.55
CA GLY A 175 3.14 -9.85 -1.82
C GLY A 175 3.00 -10.85 -0.68
N VAL A 176 3.32 -10.44 0.55
CA VAL A 176 3.26 -11.28 1.76
C VAL A 176 1.86 -11.24 2.40
N VAL A 177 1.18 -10.10 2.27
CA VAL A 177 -0.18 -9.89 2.78
C VAL A 177 -1.05 -9.27 1.71
N GLU A 178 -2.35 -9.53 1.79
CA GLU A 178 -3.35 -8.96 0.88
C GLU A 178 -4.36 -8.10 1.62
N LEU A 179 -4.90 -7.09 0.93
CA LEU A 179 -5.97 -6.25 1.47
C LEU A 179 -7.31 -6.96 1.28
N VAL A 180 -8.05 -7.12 2.37
CA VAL A 180 -9.40 -7.70 2.33
C VAL A 180 -10.37 -6.60 1.88
N THR A 181 -10.77 -6.63 0.62
CA THR A 181 -11.66 -5.62 0.01
C THR A 181 -13.14 -5.77 0.44
N GLN A 182 -13.48 -6.82 1.19
CA GLN A 182 -14.81 -7.02 1.77
C GLN A 182 -14.74 -6.91 3.29
N VAL A 183 -14.99 -5.71 3.81
CA VAL A 183 -15.45 -5.56 5.18
C VAL A 183 -16.88 -6.08 5.20
N VAL A 184 -17.11 -7.33 5.61
CA VAL A 184 -18.44 -7.68 6.13
C VAL A 184 -18.56 -6.86 7.41
N PRO A 185 -19.44 -5.84 7.46
CA PRO A 185 -19.57 -5.05 8.68
C PRO A 185 -19.94 -6.02 9.80
N ALA A 186 -19.22 -5.93 10.93
CA ALA A 186 -19.50 -6.71 12.14
C ALA A 186 -20.92 -6.48 12.71
N ASN A 187 -21.70 -5.59 12.09
CA ASN A 187 -23.10 -5.29 12.37
C ASN A 187 -24.03 -5.59 11.19
N THR A 188 -23.74 -6.57 10.34
CA THR A 188 -24.81 -7.17 9.54
C THR A 188 -25.62 -8.02 10.52
N PRO A 189 -26.88 -7.67 10.84
CA PRO A 189 -27.73 -8.60 11.57
C PRO A 189 -27.71 -9.91 10.79
N LEU A 190 -27.52 -11.04 11.49
CA LEU A 190 -27.80 -12.36 10.90
C LEU A 190 -29.12 -12.23 10.12
N PRO A 191 -29.23 -12.74 8.87
CA PRO A 191 -30.52 -12.81 8.21
C PRO A 191 -31.49 -13.44 9.22
N GLU A 192 -32.51 -12.69 9.62
CA GLU A 192 -33.58 -13.21 10.46
C GLU A 192 -34.07 -14.46 9.71
N LEU A 193 -33.82 -15.63 10.30
CA LEU A 193 -34.40 -16.85 9.80
C LEU A 193 -35.91 -16.56 9.71
N PRO A 194 -36.55 -16.78 8.55
CA PRO A 194 -37.99 -16.61 8.47
C PRO A 194 -38.61 -17.41 9.61
N PRO A 195 -39.59 -16.84 10.35
CA PRO A 195 -40.18 -17.53 11.48
C PRO A 195 -40.58 -18.93 11.04
N GLU A 196 -40.05 -19.94 11.72
CA GLU A 196 -40.45 -21.32 11.48
C GLU A 196 -41.98 -21.35 11.64
N ASP A 197 -42.69 -21.67 10.56
CA ASP A 197 -44.12 -21.89 10.62
C ASP A 197 -44.41 -22.87 11.76
N PRO A 198 -45.42 -22.61 12.61
CA PRO A 198 -45.70 -23.48 13.73
C PRO A 198 -45.91 -24.91 13.22
N ILE A 199 -45.10 -25.84 13.72
CA ILE A 199 -45.25 -27.28 13.50
C ILE A 199 -46.69 -27.64 13.85
N ILE A 200 -47.52 -27.86 12.83
CA ILE A 200 -48.86 -28.40 13.01
C ILE A 200 -48.67 -29.85 13.50
N PRO A 201 -49.04 -30.20 14.74
CA PRO A 201 -48.97 -31.58 15.18
C PRO A 201 -50.12 -32.33 14.50
N GLY A 202 -49.79 -33.23 13.58
CA GLY A 202 -50.73 -34.23 13.09
C GLY A 202 -50.92 -34.26 11.58
N ILE A 203 -49.90 -34.67 10.83
CA ILE A 203 -50.10 -35.49 9.64
C ILE A 203 -49.08 -36.63 9.73
N ALA A 204 -49.57 -37.85 9.93
CA ALA A 204 -48.75 -39.04 9.79
C ALA A 204 -48.25 -39.13 8.35
N ALA A 205 -46.93 -39.15 8.16
CA ALA A 205 -46.33 -39.43 6.87
C ALA A 205 -46.79 -40.83 6.39
N PRO A 206 -47.22 -41.00 5.13
CA PRO A 206 -47.44 -42.34 4.59
C PRO A 206 -46.10 -43.06 4.50
N ALA A 207 -46.05 -44.28 5.03
CA ALA A 207 -44.90 -45.16 4.95
C ALA A 207 -44.49 -45.36 3.48
N ALA A 208 -43.22 -45.06 3.18
CA ALA A 208 -42.63 -45.36 1.88
C ALA A 208 -42.62 -46.88 1.63
N PRO A 209 -42.94 -47.37 0.42
CA PRO A 209 -42.81 -48.78 0.10
C PRO A 209 -41.33 -49.18 0.01
N ALA A 210 -41.02 -50.38 0.49
CA ALA A 210 -39.67 -50.95 0.49
C ALA A 210 -39.07 -51.05 -0.93
N PRO A 211 -37.76 -50.85 -1.10
CA PRO A 211 -37.11 -51.01 -2.39
C PRO A 211 -37.05 -52.50 -2.81
N PRO A 212 -37.13 -52.81 -4.12
CA PRO A 212 -37.03 -54.18 -4.62
C PRO A 212 -35.61 -54.74 -4.45
N PRO A 213 -35.46 -56.08 -4.38
CA PRO A 213 -34.18 -56.73 -4.16
C PRO A 213 -33.26 -56.61 -5.38
N LEU A 214 -31.95 -56.50 -5.12
CA LEU A 214 -30.90 -56.45 -6.13
C LEU A 214 -30.84 -57.75 -6.95
N PRO A 215 -30.65 -57.70 -8.27
CA PRO A 215 -30.38 -58.89 -9.06
C PRO A 215 -28.93 -59.37 -8.87
N ASN A 216 -28.77 -60.68 -8.67
CA ASN A 216 -27.48 -61.37 -8.55
C ASN A 216 -26.89 -61.71 -9.93
N PRO A 217 -25.57 -61.97 -10.01
CA PRO A 217 -24.75 -61.76 -11.20
C PRO A 217 -24.77 -62.96 -12.16
N SER A 218 -24.62 -62.73 -13.47
CA SER A 218 -24.24 -63.76 -14.43
C SER A 218 -23.52 -63.20 -15.66
N HIS A 219 -22.29 -63.67 -15.77
CA HIS A 219 -21.31 -63.80 -16.86
C HIS A 219 -21.53 -63.24 -18.29
N ALA A 220 -20.39 -62.69 -18.76
CA ALA A 220 -19.73 -62.86 -20.06
C ALA A 220 -20.16 -61.98 -21.25
N GLY A 221 -19.15 -61.32 -21.84
CA GLY A 221 -19.18 -60.86 -23.24
C GLY A 221 -18.58 -59.48 -23.49
N GLU A 222 -17.26 -59.44 -23.62
CA GLU A 222 -16.47 -58.66 -24.62
C GLU A 222 -16.81 -57.19 -24.92
N GLY A 223 -15.82 -56.31 -24.69
CA GLY A 223 -15.75 -54.96 -25.26
C GLY A 223 -14.52 -54.20 -24.76
N GLU A 224 -13.57 -53.95 -25.66
CA GLU A 224 -12.20 -53.45 -25.43
C GLU A 224 -12.10 -52.20 -24.53
N GLY A 225 -11.18 -52.26 -23.55
CA GLY A 225 -10.81 -51.13 -22.70
C GLY A 225 -9.29 -51.03 -22.56
N VAL A 226 -8.73 -50.06 -23.27
CA VAL A 226 -7.30 -49.71 -23.37
C VAL A 226 -6.60 -49.60 -22.01
N ARG A 227 -5.39 -50.17 -21.88
CA ARG A 227 -4.55 -50.06 -20.67
C ARG A 227 -3.51 -48.95 -20.82
N TYR A 228 -3.31 -48.18 -19.75
CA TYR A 228 -2.30 -47.11 -19.67
C TYR A 228 -1.27 -47.45 -18.59
N TRP A 229 0.02 -47.25 -18.87
CA TRP A 229 1.07 -47.32 -17.83
C TRP A 229 2.08 -46.18 -18.02
N ARG A 230 2.41 -45.47 -16.93
CA ARG A 230 3.29 -44.27 -16.92
C ARG A 230 3.00 -43.26 -18.04
N GLY A 231 1.72 -42.93 -18.24
CA GLY A 231 1.32 -41.81 -19.10
C GLY A 231 1.49 -42.05 -20.61
N LYS A 232 1.68 -43.29 -21.08
CA LYS A 232 1.57 -43.62 -22.51
C LYS A 232 0.65 -44.82 -22.73
N ARG A 233 -0.10 -44.75 -23.83
CA ARG A 233 -0.98 -45.81 -24.33
C ARG A 233 -0.10 -46.95 -24.83
N ILE A 234 -0.40 -48.16 -24.40
CA ILE A 234 0.23 -49.39 -24.88
C ILE A 234 -0.89 -50.21 -25.53
N ASP A 235 -0.66 -50.63 -26.77
CA ASP A 235 -1.57 -51.53 -27.48
C ASP A 235 -1.50 -52.95 -26.90
#